data_AF-A0A951ST78-F1
#
_entry.id   AF-A0A951ST78-F1
#
_cell.length_a   1.000
_cell.length_b   1.000
_cell.length_c   1.000
_cell.angle_alpha   90.00
_cell.angle_beta   90.00
_cell.angle_gamma   90.00
#
_symmetry.space_group_name_H-M   'P 1'
#
loop_
_entity.id
_entity.type
_entity.pdbx_description
1 polymer ?
#
loop_
_entity_poly.entity_id
_entity_poly.type
_entity_poly.pdbx_seq_one_letter_code
_entity_poly.pdbx_strand_id
1 'polypeptide(L)' 'EQGIEQGIEQGIEQGLIIGAQQLVIKLLEQRFGLLTEIDRNTVLNCNSRNKLESASIAFAENKSRDEVMAELV' A
#
# COMPACT_ATOMS: atom_id res chain seq x y z
N GLU A 1 32.88 -1.85 0.12
CA GLU A 1 31.94 -0.93 0.79
C GLU A 1 30.59 -0.83 0.07
N GLN A 2 30.54 -0.85 -1.27
CA GLN A 2 29.31 -0.77 -2.09
C GLN A 2 28.20 -1.78 -1.74
N GLY A 3 28.53 -2.99 -1.28
CA GLY A 3 27.50 -3.99 -0.94
C GLY A 3 26.63 -3.62 0.28
N ILE A 4 27.18 -2.85 1.23
CA ILE A 4 26.42 -2.38 2.39
C ILE A 4 25.49 -1.24 1.98
N GLU A 5 25.98 -0.31 1.17
CA GLU A 5 25.18 0.82 0.64
C GLU A 5 23.98 0.31 -0.16
N GLN A 6 24.20 -0.64 -1.08
CA GLN A 6 23.12 -1.27 -1.86
C GLN A 6 22.12 -2.02 -0.97
N GLY A 7 22.60 -2.72 0.07
CA GLY A 7 21.72 -3.40 1.02
C GLY A 7 20.85 -2.42 1.82
N ILE A 8 21.41 -1.27 2.23
CA ILE A 8 20.68 -0.22 2.95
C ILE A 8 19.61 0.40 2.03
N GLU A 9 19.96 0.75 0.79
CA GLU A 9 19.00 1.34 -0.16
C GLU A 9 17.82 0.40 -0.43
N GLN A 10 18.08 -0.89 -0.66
CA GLN A 10 17.03 -1.89 -0.84
C GLN A 10 16.16 -2.06 0.41
N GLY A 11 16.78 -2.08 1.60
CA GLY A 11 16.05 -2.16 2.86
C GLY A 11 15.14 -0.96 3.10
N ILE A 12 15.60 0.25 2.76
CA ILE A 12 14.80 1.48 2.86
C ILE A 12 13.61 1.41 1.90
N GLU A 13 13.83 1.06 0.63
CA GLU A 13 12.76 0.97 -0.36
C GLU A 13 11.70 -0.06 0.05
N GLN A 14 12.13 -1.24 0.50
CA GLN A 14 11.23 -2.28 0.99
C GLN A 14 10.43 -1.81 2.23
N GLY A 15 11.09 -1.08 3.15
CA GLY A 15 10.44 -0.51 4.32
C GLY A 15 9.37 0.54 3.97
N LEU A 16 9.63 1.37 2.97
CA LEU A 16 8.67 2.36 2.46
C LEU A 16 7.44 1.69 1.84
N ILE A 17 7.65 0.64 1.04
CA ILE A 17 6.55 -0.15 0.45
C ILE A 17 5.71 -0.79 1.55
N ILE A 18 6.33 -1.49 2.51
CA ILE A 18 5.61 -2.13 3.63
C ILE A 18 4.81 -1.08 4.43
N GLY A 19 5.41 0.08 4.70
CA GLY A 19 4.72 1.17 5.39
C GLY A 19 3.50 1.67 4.64
N ALA A 20 3.63 1.86 3.32
CA ALA A 20 2.53 2.30 2.47
C ALA A 20 1.38 1.26 2.39
N GLN A 21 1.71 -0.03 2.29
CA GLN A 21 0.72 -1.12 2.35
C GLN A 21 -0.07 -1.09 3.66
N GLN A 22 0.62 -0.98 4.79
CA GLN A 22 -0.01 -0.92 6.11
C GLN A 22 -0.89 0.32 6.28
N LEU A 23 -0.47 1.46 5.71
CA LEU A 23 -1.26 2.68 5.74
C LEU A 23 -2.57 2.51 4.96
N VAL A 24 -2.51 2.00 3.72
CA VAL A 24 -3.70 1.76 2.89
C VAL A 24 -4.67 0.81 3.60
N ILE A 25 -4.18 -0.29 4.19
CA ILE A 25 -5.02 -1.20 4.99
C ILE A 25 -5.74 -0.45 6.11
N LYS A 26 -5.01 0.34 6.92
CA LYS A 26 -5.60 1.09 8.03
C LYS A 26 -6.64 2.10 7.55
N LEU A 27 -6.38 2.81 6.45
CA LEU A 27 -7.32 3.76 5.86
C LEU A 27 -8.61 3.06 5.43
N LEU A 28 -8.49 1.95 4.70
CA LEU A 28 -9.62 1.15 4.25
C LEU A 28 -10.42 0.58 5.43
N GLU A 29 -9.74 0.02 6.43
CA GLU A 29 -10.38 -0.52 7.64
C GLU A 29 -11.09 0.56 8.46
N GLN A 30 -10.50 1.77 8.54
CA GLN A 30 -11.06 2.89 9.27
C GLN A 30 -12.36 3.40 8.65
N ARG A 31 -12.45 3.49 7.31
CA ARG A 31 -13.65 4.02 6.64
C ARG A 31 -14.68 2.95 6.32
N PHE A 32 -14.24 1.79 5.84
CA PHE A 32 -15.12 0.77 5.28
C PHE A 32 -15.31 -0.42 6.24
N GLY A 33 -14.66 -0.43 7.40
CA GLY A 33 -14.66 -1.56 8.31
C GLY A 33 -13.69 -2.67 7.87
N LEU A 34 -13.71 -3.79 8.60
CA LEU A 34 -12.74 -4.88 8.44
C LEU A 34 -12.63 -5.34 6.97
N LEU A 35 -11.39 -5.43 6.48
CA LEU A 35 -11.10 -5.93 5.15
C LEU A 35 -11.27 -7.45 5.07
N THR A 36 -11.70 -7.92 3.91
CA THR A 36 -11.63 -9.36 3.61
C THR A 36 -10.17 -9.79 3.47
N GLU A 37 -9.90 -11.07 3.66
CA GLU A 37 -8.55 -11.61 3.48
C GLU A 37 -8.03 -11.38 2.05
N ILE A 38 -8.92 -11.47 1.05
CA ILE A 38 -8.60 -11.20 -0.35
C ILE A 38 -8.16 -9.75 -0.53
N ASP A 39 -8.96 -8.79 -0.05
CA ASP A 39 -8.63 -7.36 -0.19
C ASP A 39 -7.32 -7.02 0.53
N ARG A 40 -7.14 -7.57 1.73
CA ARG A 40 -5.91 -7.38 2.51
C ARG A 40 -4.69 -7.92 1.77
N ASN A 41 -4.80 -9.11 1.18
CA ASN A 41 -3.73 -9.71 0.40
C ASN A 41 -3.44 -8.92 -0.89
N THR A 42 -4.46 -8.34 -1.54
CA THR A 42 -4.27 -7.45 -2.69
C THR A 42 -3.38 -6.26 -2.32
N VAL A 43 -3.63 -5.62 -1.18
CA VAL A 43 -2.77 -4.51 -0.70
C VAL A 43 -1.35 -5.01 -0.39
N LEU A 44 -1.22 -6.10 0.39
CA LEU A 44 0.09 -6.63 0.82
C LEU A 44 0.96 -7.15 -0.34
N ASN A 45 0.35 -7.57 -1.44
CA ASN A 45 1.08 -8.02 -2.63
C ASN A 45 1.41 -6.88 -3.60
N CYS A 46 0.92 -5.66 -3.35
CA CYS A 46 1.24 -4.50 -4.18
C CYS A 46 2.63 -3.96 -3.82
N ASN A 47 3.62 -4.22 -4.69
CA ASN A 47 5.01 -3.75 -4.51
C ASN A 47 5.29 -2.42 -5.25
N SER A 48 4.24 -1.75 -5.75
CA SER A 48 4.39 -0.47 -6.44
C SER A 48 4.00 0.66 -5.51
N ARG A 49 5.00 1.45 -5.10
CA ARG A 49 4.79 2.65 -4.28
C ARG A 49 3.77 3.61 -4.91
N ASN A 50 3.84 3.79 -6.23
CA ASN A 50 2.95 4.69 -6.96
C ASN A 50 1.48 4.21 -6.91
N LYS A 51 1.23 2.90 -7.03
CA LYS A 51 -0.13 2.35 -6.91
C LYS A 51 -0.69 2.52 -5.50
N LEU A 52 0.14 2.29 -4.48
CA LEU A 52 -0.24 2.51 -3.08
C LEU A 52 -0.53 4.00 -2.79
N GLU A 53 0.23 4.90 -3.41
CA GLU A 53 0.01 6.35 -3.34
C GLU A 53 -1.29 6.76 -4.04
N SER A 54 -1.55 6.26 -5.26
CA SER A 54 -2.82 6.46 -5.97
C SER A 54 -4.01 5.95 -5.18
N ALA A 55 -3.91 4.76 -4.56
CA ALA A 55 -4.96 4.22 -3.69
C ALA A 55 -5.22 5.13 -2.48
N SER A 56 -4.17 5.71 -1.89
CA SER A 56 -4.28 6.65 -0.77
C SER A 56 -4.96 7.96 -1.18
N ILE A 57 -4.68 8.45 -2.39
CA ILE A 57 -5.32 9.64 -2.96
C ILE A 57 -6.79 9.35 -3.29
N ALA A 58 -7.09 8.23 -3.96
CA ALA A 58 -8.44 7.77 -4.23
C ALA A 58 -9.27 7.66 -2.93
N PHE A 59 -8.66 7.16 -1.86
CA PHE A 59 -9.25 7.17 -0.54
C PHE A 59 -9.53 8.59 -0.06
N ALA A 60 -8.56 9.50 -0.10
CA ALA A 60 -8.75 10.90 0.33
C ALA A 60 -9.88 11.61 -0.44
N GLU A 61 -10.08 11.26 -1.70
CA GLU A 61 -11.14 11.79 -2.58
C GLU A 61 -12.54 11.22 -2.29
N ASN A 62 -12.72 10.45 -1.21
CA ASN A 62 -13.98 9.81 -0.83
C ASN A 62 -14.54 8.81 -1.86
N LYS A 63 -13.67 8.21 -2.68
CA LYS A 63 -14.07 7.11 -3.56
C LYS A 63 -14.51 5.89 -2.76
N SER A 64 -15.27 5.00 -3.41
CA SER A 64 -15.72 3.73 -2.84
C SER A 64 -14.56 2.77 -2.60
N ARG A 65 -14.82 1.70 -1.83
CA ARG A 65 -13.82 0.65 -1.58
C ARG A 65 -13.31 0.06 -2.89
N ASP A 66 -14.20 -0.30 -3.80
CA ASP A 66 -13.85 -0.96 -5.06
C ASP A 66 -12.97 -0.06 -5.94
N GLU A 67 -13.25 1.24 -5.98
CA GLU A 67 -12.44 2.21 -6.72
C GLU A 67 -11.05 2.39 -6.11
N VAL A 68 -10.92 2.38 -4.78
CA VAL A 68 -9.61 2.43 -4.12
C VAL A 68 -8.82 1.15 -4.39
N MET A 69 -9.48 -0.01 -4.35
CA MET A 69 -8.85 -1.30 -4.62
C MET A 69 -8.42 -1.45 -6.09
N ALA A 70 -9.14 -0.81 -7.02
CA ALA A 70 -8.80 -0.84 -8.45
C ALA A 70 -7.43 -0.21 -8.76
N GLU A 71 -6.96 0.74 -7.95
CA GLU A 71 -5.63 1.36 -8.11
C GLU A 71 -4.47 0.40 -7.79
N LEU A 72 -4.75 -0.71 -7.08
CA LEU A 72 -3.74 -1.66 -6.61
C LEU A 72 -3.48 -2.80 -7.60
N VAL A 73 -4.36 -2.99 -8.59
CA VAL A 73 -4.33 -4.09 -9.58
C VAL A 73 -3.51 -3.72 -10.79
#